data_AF-A0A316UCS0-F1
#
_entry.id   AF-A0A316UCS0-F1
#
_cell.length_a   1.000
_cell.length_b   1.000
_cell.length_c   1.000
_cell.angle_alpha   90.00
_cell.angle_beta   90.00
_cell.angle_gamma   90.00
#
_symmetry.space_group_name_H-M   'P 1'
#
loop_
_entity.id
_entity.type
_entity.pdbx_description
1 polymer ?
#
loop_
_entity_poly.entity_id
_entity_poly.type
_entity_poly.pdbx_seq_one_letter_code
_entity_poly.pdbx_strand_id
1 'polypeptide(L)'
;MSASTPLRILLVNDDGPPSYPSSPHVLPFYRALVARGHKVSVVLPSSQKSWGSMAFSVAGQVGVWWYYPPREEEDEGVWERERRAEGQRGEEEWVLLDGSPTTCTNVGLFNQSLLFPSTVTSSSSSSSSSSSASTSQPPPFDLVLSGPNYGRNSGLAFCLSSGTLGAALAGALTGIKSISVSYAHFQKVPEGIQRGKKRKAKDVAPSAPRELAQVANELTVQIVERLYSQWEDGVGVYGINVPLAWTLKEPKVYWTRMWASTYPRLFSLVQPSSTSSSTGSTSNHLPSSAPKPSTILSFKPEMTGMLSPIGGLESEEGRGTDVWALMNGFVSVTRVQARYAECELQAEGEGMEGRRWRL
;
A
#
# COMPACT_ATOMS: atom_id res chain seq x y z
N MET A 1 19.78 -22.56 -5.23
CA MET A 1 18.97 -21.74 -4.30
C MET A 1 17.92 -22.66 -3.72
N SER A 2 17.88 -22.83 -2.39
CA SER A 2 16.78 -23.58 -1.76
C SER A 2 15.48 -22.85 -2.06
N ALA A 3 14.45 -23.55 -2.53
CA ALA A 3 13.15 -22.94 -2.80
C ALA A 3 12.61 -22.36 -1.49
N SER A 4 12.26 -21.07 -1.49
CA SER A 4 11.63 -20.42 -0.33
C SER A 4 10.38 -21.19 0.06
N THR A 5 10.16 -21.39 1.35
CA THR A 5 8.92 -22.00 1.84
C THR A 5 7.72 -21.17 1.33
N PRO A 6 6.68 -21.80 0.75
CA PRO A 6 5.44 -21.12 0.38
C PRO A 6 4.86 -20.34 1.56
N LEU A 7 4.43 -19.11 1.29
CA LEU A 7 3.83 -18.22 2.28
C LEU A 7 2.32 -18.15 2.04
N ARG A 8 1.54 -18.01 3.11
CA ARG A 8 0.14 -17.60 3.07
C ARG A 8 0.08 -16.09 3.15
N ILE A 9 -0.28 -15.45 2.05
CA ILE A 9 -0.23 -14.00 1.89
C ILE A 9 -1.65 -13.45 1.80
N LEU A 10 -1.95 -12.44 2.63
CA LEU A 10 -3.09 -11.56 2.41
C LEU A 10 -2.61 -10.36 1.58
N LEU A 11 -3.08 -10.27 0.33
CA LEU A 11 -2.80 -9.16 -0.57
C LEU A 11 -3.93 -8.14 -0.53
N VAL A 12 -3.58 -6.89 -0.27
CA VAL A 12 -4.47 -5.72 -0.20
C VAL A 12 -3.88 -4.58 -1.05
N ASN A 13 -4.64 -3.55 -1.39
CA ASN A 13 -4.13 -2.30 -1.99
C ASN A 13 -5.05 -1.12 -1.66
N ASP A 14 -4.73 0.07 -2.18
CA ASP A 14 -5.57 1.26 -2.14
C ASP A 14 -5.98 1.82 -3.51
N ASP A 15 -5.49 1.24 -4.59
CA ASP A 15 -5.91 1.58 -5.96
C ASP A 15 -7.25 0.94 -6.37
N GLY A 16 -7.67 -0.13 -5.67
CA GLY A 16 -8.87 -0.90 -5.96
C GLY A 16 -8.63 -2.05 -6.95
N PRO A 17 -9.70 -2.63 -7.54
CA PRO A 17 -9.59 -3.77 -8.44
C PRO A 17 -8.75 -3.46 -9.69
N PRO A 18 -8.19 -4.49 -10.36
CA PRO A 18 -7.38 -4.34 -11.56
C PRO A 18 -8.05 -3.46 -12.61
N SER A 19 -7.32 -2.45 -13.08
CA SER A 19 -7.73 -1.60 -14.18
C SER A 19 -6.48 -0.99 -14.82
N TYR A 20 -6.46 -0.87 -16.15
CA TYR A 20 -5.34 -0.21 -16.82
C TYR A 20 -5.10 1.25 -16.36
N PRO A 21 -6.13 2.11 -16.18
CA PRO A 21 -5.90 3.52 -15.86
C PRO A 21 -5.57 3.80 -14.39
N SER A 22 -6.02 2.98 -13.43
CA SER A 22 -5.92 3.31 -12.01
C SER A 22 -5.28 2.23 -11.13
N SER A 23 -5.36 0.95 -11.50
CA SER A 23 -4.78 -0.16 -10.71
C SER A 23 -4.07 -1.20 -11.60
N PRO A 24 -3.03 -0.80 -12.36
CA PRO A 24 -2.43 -1.69 -13.37
C PRO A 24 -1.48 -2.76 -12.80
N HIS A 25 -1.10 -2.67 -11.51
CA HIS A 25 0.00 -3.47 -10.96
C HIS A 25 -0.43 -4.66 -10.10
N VAL A 26 -1.60 -4.60 -9.46
CA VAL A 26 -2.00 -5.61 -8.45
C VAL A 26 -2.17 -7.00 -9.04
N LEU A 27 -2.77 -7.13 -10.24
CA LEU A 27 -2.99 -8.43 -10.89
C LEU A 27 -1.69 -9.08 -11.39
N PRO A 28 -0.82 -8.38 -12.15
CA PRO A 28 0.50 -8.92 -12.50
C PRO A 28 1.35 -9.29 -11.28
N PHE A 29 1.28 -8.52 -10.20
CA PHE A 29 2.00 -8.82 -8.97
C PHE A 29 1.46 -10.05 -8.23
N TYR A 30 0.13 -10.17 -8.13
CA TYR A 30 -0.54 -11.38 -7.63
C TYR A 30 -0.08 -12.63 -8.40
N ARG A 31 -0.11 -12.57 -9.74
CA ARG A 31 0.32 -13.70 -10.58
C ARG A 31 1.80 -14.03 -10.38
N ALA A 32 2.67 -13.02 -10.19
CA ALA A 32 4.08 -13.26 -9.87
C ALA A 32 4.30 -13.94 -8.51
N LEU A 33 3.49 -13.62 -7.50
CA LEU A 33 3.52 -14.31 -6.20
C LEU A 33 3.06 -15.77 -6.32
N VAL A 34 1.94 -16.00 -7.02
CA VAL A 34 1.39 -17.36 -7.24
C VAL A 34 2.36 -18.22 -8.06
N ALA A 35 2.99 -17.66 -9.09
CA ALA A 35 3.98 -18.35 -9.92
C ALA A 35 5.22 -18.80 -9.12
N ARG A 36 5.50 -18.16 -7.97
CA ARG A 36 6.55 -18.57 -7.03
C ARG A 36 6.08 -19.56 -5.96
N GLY A 37 4.83 -20.02 -6.06
CA GLY A 37 4.25 -21.05 -5.21
C GLY A 37 3.60 -20.53 -3.93
N HIS A 38 3.51 -19.21 -3.73
CA HIS A 38 2.82 -18.66 -2.56
C HIS A 38 1.30 -18.85 -2.67
N LYS A 39 0.64 -19.01 -1.53
CA LYS A 39 -0.83 -19.04 -1.42
C LYS A 39 -1.31 -17.62 -1.15
N VAL A 40 -1.98 -17.01 -2.13
CA VAL A 40 -2.35 -15.59 -2.04
C VAL A 40 -3.87 -15.44 -1.99
N SER A 41 -4.37 -14.83 -0.91
CA SER A 41 -5.76 -14.40 -0.76
C SER A 41 -5.84 -12.89 -0.95
N VAL A 42 -6.86 -12.41 -1.67
CA VAL A 42 -6.94 -11.00 -2.06
C VAL A 42 -8.21 -10.34 -1.52
N VAL A 43 -8.05 -9.22 -0.82
CA VAL A 43 -9.15 -8.37 -0.33
C VAL A 43 -8.84 -6.92 -0.67
N LEU A 44 -9.57 -6.32 -1.62
CA LEU A 44 -9.32 -4.96 -2.08
C LEU A 44 -10.52 -4.04 -1.77
N PRO A 45 -10.32 -2.73 -1.65
CA PRO A 45 -11.43 -1.80 -1.72
C PRO A 45 -12.08 -1.87 -3.10
N SER A 46 -13.40 -1.69 -3.19
CA SER A 46 -14.19 -1.73 -4.44
C SER A 46 -13.93 -0.54 -5.37
N SER A 47 -13.20 0.46 -4.89
CA SER A 47 -12.86 1.70 -5.60
C SER A 47 -11.54 2.25 -5.08
N GLN A 48 -10.95 3.20 -5.80
CA GLN A 48 -9.72 3.88 -5.39
C GLN A 48 -9.91 4.65 -4.07
N LYS A 49 -8.97 4.47 -3.12
CA LYS A 49 -8.97 5.07 -1.77
C LYS A 49 -7.62 5.72 -1.41
N SER A 50 -6.99 6.40 -2.36
CA SER A 50 -5.73 7.12 -2.13
C SER A 50 -5.89 8.23 -1.07
N TRP A 51 -4.80 8.63 -0.42
CA TRP A 51 -4.78 9.67 0.63
C TRP A 51 -5.61 9.35 1.89
N GLY A 52 -5.94 8.07 2.12
CA GLY A 52 -6.75 7.61 3.24
C GLY A 52 -5.99 7.32 4.54
N SER A 53 -4.65 7.37 4.55
CA SER A 53 -3.81 6.98 5.70
C SER A 53 -4.23 5.59 6.23
N MET A 54 -4.29 5.42 7.55
CA MET A 54 -4.78 4.22 8.24
C MET A 54 -6.26 4.36 8.69
N ALA A 55 -7.12 5.03 7.91
CA ALA A 55 -8.52 5.20 8.28
C ALA A 55 -9.30 3.87 8.17
N PHE A 56 -10.20 3.58 9.11
CA PHE A 56 -11.18 2.50 9.02
C PHE A 56 -12.54 3.02 8.54
N SER A 57 -13.23 2.24 7.71
CA SER A 57 -14.65 2.47 7.38
C SER A 57 -15.53 2.08 8.57
N VAL A 58 -15.87 3.06 9.43
CA VAL A 58 -16.67 2.87 10.65
C VAL A 58 -18.14 3.28 10.49
N ALA A 59 -18.44 4.09 9.47
CA ALA A 59 -19.80 4.55 9.21
C ALA A 59 -20.53 3.58 8.30
N GLY A 60 -21.65 3.02 8.77
CA GLY A 60 -22.50 2.11 8.00
C GLY A 60 -22.01 0.66 7.99
N GLN A 61 -22.58 -0.13 7.09
CA GLN A 61 -22.22 -1.53 6.86
C GLN A 61 -21.19 -1.62 5.71
N VAL A 62 -20.28 -2.59 5.78
CA VAL A 62 -19.29 -2.84 4.72
C VAL A 62 -19.87 -3.85 3.73
N GLY A 63 -20.13 -3.41 2.50
CA GLY A 63 -20.54 -4.29 1.41
C GLY A 63 -19.42 -5.23 0.98
N VAL A 64 -19.77 -6.43 0.53
CA VAL A 64 -18.84 -7.47 0.07
C VAL A 64 -19.25 -7.93 -1.33
N TRP A 65 -18.29 -8.05 -2.24
CA TRP A 65 -18.48 -8.66 -3.56
C TRP A 65 -17.39 -9.69 -3.85
N TRP A 66 -17.72 -10.64 -4.71
CA TRP A 66 -16.80 -11.64 -5.24
C TRP A 66 -16.30 -11.17 -6.59
N TYR A 67 -14.99 -11.06 -6.76
CA TYR A 67 -14.37 -10.54 -7.97
C TYR A 67 -13.52 -11.60 -8.65
N TYR A 68 -13.69 -11.73 -9.95
CA TYR A 68 -12.97 -12.64 -10.83
C TYR A 68 -12.15 -11.78 -11.79
N PRO A 69 -10.83 -11.67 -11.59
CA PRO A 69 -9.96 -10.84 -12.42
C PRO A 69 -10.01 -11.20 -13.91
N PRO A 70 -9.70 -10.24 -14.79
CA PRO A 70 -9.71 -10.49 -16.23
C PRO A 70 -8.67 -11.54 -16.62
N ARG A 71 -9.06 -12.40 -17.55
CA ARG A 71 -8.13 -13.27 -18.29
C ARG A 71 -7.33 -12.46 -19.29
N GLU A 72 -6.27 -13.03 -19.88
CA GLU A 72 -5.38 -12.29 -20.80
C GLU A 72 -6.11 -11.67 -22.01
N GLU A 73 -7.27 -12.21 -22.38
CA GLU A 73 -8.11 -11.77 -23.51
C GLU A 73 -9.19 -10.75 -23.10
N GLU A 74 -9.31 -10.42 -21.82
CA GLU A 74 -10.38 -9.58 -21.27
C GLU A 74 -9.84 -8.23 -20.75
N ASP A 75 -10.60 -7.16 -20.95
CA ASP A 75 -10.22 -5.82 -20.51
C ASP A 75 -10.56 -5.54 -19.03
N GLU A 76 -11.62 -6.17 -18.52
CA GLU A 76 -12.13 -5.94 -17.16
C GLU A 76 -12.56 -7.25 -16.48
N GLY A 77 -12.40 -7.30 -15.16
CA GLY A 77 -12.86 -8.44 -14.36
C GLY A 77 -14.35 -8.37 -14.04
N VAL A 78 -14.90 -9.51 -13.65
CA VAL A 78 -16.32 -9.67 -13.33
C VAL A 78 -16.50 -9.66 -11.81
N TRP A 79 -17.55 -8.99 -11.32
CA TRP A 79 -17.90 -8.98 -9.91
C TRP A 79 -19.35 -9.39 -9.71
N GLU A 80 -19.58 -10.17 -8.65
CA GLU A 80 -20.85 -10.80 -8.36
C GLU A 80 -21.24 -10.60 -6.89
N ARG A 81 -22.55 -10.54 -6.64
CA ARG A 81 -23.11 -10.39 -5.28
C ARG A 81 -23.04 -11.68 -4.49
N GLU A 82 -23.22 -12.80 -5.18
CA GLU A 82 -23.15 -14.14 -4.60
C GLU A 82 -21.88 -14.83 -5.05
N ARG A 83 -21.37 -15.72 -4.21
CA ARG A 83 -20.17 -16.49 -4.52
C ARG A 83 -20.52 -17.56 -5.54
N ARG A 84 -19.67 -17.77 -6.55
CA ARG A 84 -19.86 -18.89 -7.49
C ARG A 84 -19.75 -20.22 -6.76
N ALA A 85 -20.49 -21.21 -7.24
CA ALA A 85 -20.34 -22.59 -6.81
C ALA A 85 -18.88 -23.06 -7.03
N GLU A 86 -18.39 -23.98 -6.21
CA GLU A 86 -16.96 -24.37 -6.18
C GLU A 86 -16.37 -24.72 -7.56
N GLY A 87 -17.12 -25.44 -8.41
CA GLY A 87 -16.69 -25.79 -9.77
C GLY A 87 -16.75 -24.65 -10.81
N GLN A 88 -17.25 -23.48 -10.45
CA GLN A 88 -17.45 -22.33 -11.34
C GLN A 88 -16.60 -21.11 -10.95
N ARG A 89 -15.84 -21.17 -9.85
CA ARG A 89 -15.02 -20.06 -9.35
C ARG A 89 -13.85 -19.69 -10.28
N GLY A 90 -13.44 -20.60 -11.17
CA GLY A 90 -12.23 -20.43 -11.97
C GLY A 90 -10.97 -20.52 -11.10
N GLU A 91 -9.85 -20.05 -11.63
CA GLU A 91 -8.54 -20.13 -10.96
C GLU A 91 -8.29 -18.98 -9.97
N GLU A 92 -8.93 -17.82 -10.19
CA GLU A 92 -8.69 -16.59 -9.44
C GLU A 92 -10.02 -16.03 -8.89
N GLU A 93 -10.22 -16.08 -7.56
CA GLU A 93 -11.38 -15.49 -6.86
C GLU A 93 -10.87 -14.54 -5.76
N TRP A 94 -11.27 -13.27 -5.86
CA TRP A 94 -10.88 -12.19 -4.96
C TRP A 94 -12.11 -11.61 -4.25
N VAL A 95 -11.88 -10.83 -3.19
CA VAL A 95 -12.94 -10.13 -2.45
C VAL A 95 -12.80 -8.63 -2.63
N LEU A 96 -13.90 -7.95 -2.97
CA LEU A 96 -13.98 -6.49 -2.92
C LEU A 96 -14.84 -6.04 -1.76
N LEU A 97 -14.40 -4.99 -1.06
CA LEU A 97 -15.13 -4.39 0.05
C LEU A 97 -15.49 -2.93 -0.23
N ASP A 98 -16.66 -2.49 0.22
CA ASP A 98 -17.00 -1.06 0.30
C ASP A 98 -16.34 -0.45 1.54
N GLY A 99 -15.01 -0.46 1.54
CA GLY A 99 -14.18 -0.19 2.70
C GLY A 99 -12.92 0.56 2.35
N SER A 100 -12.21 1.02 3.38
CA SER A 100 -10.84 1.49 3.24
C SER A 100 -9.88 0.30 3.08
N PRO A 101 -8.64 0.53 2.62
CA PRO A 101 -7.57 -0.47 2.57
C PRO A 101 -7.29 -1.10 3.95
N THR A 102 -7.34 -0.27 4.99
CA THR A 102 -7.22 -0.67 6.41
C THR A 102 -8.34 -1.63 6.81
N THR A 103 -9.59 -1.32 6.42
CA THR A 103 -10.74 -2.21 6.63
C THR A 103 -10.56 -3.53 5.88
N CYS A 104 -10.06 -3.50 4.64
CA CYS A 104 -9.77 -4.71 3.86
C CYS A 104 -8.77 -5.63 4.55
N THR A 105 -7.70 -5.05 5.09
CA THR A 105 -6.70 -5.80 5.86
C THR A 105 -7.34 -6.49 7.06
N ASN A 106 -8.06 -5.73 7.89
CA ASN A 106 -8.64 -6.28 9.12
C ASN A 106 -9.72 -7.34 8.81
N VAL A 107 -10.63 -7.04 7.88
CA VAL A 107 -11.69 -7.97 7.46
C VAL A 107 -11.08 -9.27 6.91
N GLY A 108 -10.05 -9.18 6.06
CA GLY A 108 -9.32 -10.35 5.54
C GLY A 108 -8.64 -11.19 6.62
N LEU A 109 -8.05 -10.54 7.63
CA LEU A 109 -7.35 -11.22 8.74
C LEU A 109 -8.29 -11.91 9.74
N PHE A 110 -9.54 -11.47 9.87
CA PHE A 110 -10.43 -11.95 10.93
C PHE A 110 -11.70 -12.65 10.45
N ASN A 111 -11.93 -12.75 9.14
CA ASN A 111 -13.16 -13.37 8.58
C ASN A 111 -12.87 -14.49 7.56
N GLN A 112 -11.80 -15.28 7.72
CA GLN A 112 -11.46 -16.30 6.71
C GLN A 112 -12.52 -17.37 6.52
N SER A 113 -13.25 -17.77 7.55
CA SER A 113 -14.31 -18.78 7.40
C SER A 113 -15.38 -18.34 6.39
N LEU A 114 -15.64 -17.03 6.33
CA LEU A 114 -16.54 -16.42 5.34
C LEU A 114 -15.84 -16.24 3.99
N LEU A 115 -14.66 -15.63 3.99
CA LEU A 115 -14.01 -15.17 2.76
C LEU A 115 -13.26 -16.29 2.03
N PHE A 116 -12.62 -17.20 2.75
CA PHE A 116 -11.69 -18.22 2.25
C PHE A 116 -11.96 -19.62 2.87
N PRO A 117 -13.16 -20.22 2.72
CA PRO A 117 -13.52 -21.49 3.34
C PRO A 117 -12.63 -22.66 2.89
N SER A 118 -12.15 -22.65 1.65
CA SER A 118 -11.28 -23.70 1.10
C SER A 118 -9.87 -23.72 1.72
N THR A 119 -9.45 -22.65 2.41
CA THR A 119 -8.15 -22.62 3.12
C THR A 119 -8.24 -23.15 4.55
N VAL A 120 -9.46 -23.30 5.09
CA VAL A 120 -9.72 -23.75 6.47
C VAL A 120 -9.84 -25.27 6.56
N THR A 121 -10.22 -25.96 5.48
CA THR A 121 -10.53 -27.40 5.50
C THR A 121 -9.33 -28.35 5.57
N SER A 122 -8.09 -27.85 5.56
CA SER A 122 -6.90 -28.70 5.77
C SER A 122 -6.44 -28.77 7.24
N SER A 123 -7.03 -27.98 8.13
CA SER A 123 -6.68 -27.99 9.55
C SER A 123 -7.89 -27.62 10.37
N SER A 124 -8.41 -28.58 11.14
CA SER A 124 -9.47 -28.47 12.15
C SER A 124 -10.92 -28.52 11.64
N SER A 125 -11.46 -29.74 11.63
CA SER A 125 -12.86 -30.00 11.96
C SER A 125 -13.11 -29.66 13.45
N SER A 126 -13.54 -28.44 13.74
CA SER A 126 -14.21 -28.12 15.01
C SER A 126 -14.92 -26.77 14.96
N SER A 127 -16.25 -26.85 14.90
CA SER A 127 -17.26 -26.02 15.59
C SER A 127 -17.01 -24.52 15.79
N SER A 128 -17.95 -23.75 15.25
CA SER A 128 -18.36 -22.41 15.64
C SER A 128 -18.42 -22.18 17.16
N SER A 129 -17.67 -21.20 17.64
CA SER A 129 -18.06 -20.36 18.79
C SER A 129 -17.21 -19.09 18.84
N SER A 130 -17.88 -17.95 18.81
CA SER A 130 -17.34 -16.66 19.25
C SER A 130 -16.96 -16.73 20.73
N SER A 131 -15.66 -16.70 21.06
CA SER A 131 -15.13 -16.10 22.30
C SER A 131 -13.61 -16.26 22.43
N SER A 132 -13.00 -15.17 22.89
CA SER A 132 -11.72 -15.07 23.61
C SER A 132 -10.48 -15.75 23.04
N ALA A 133 -9.50 -14.92 22.70
CA ALA A 133 -8.12 -15.26 22.41
C ALA A 133 -7.56 -16.28 23.43
N SER A 134 -7.26 -17.49 22.95
CA SER A 134 -6.30 -18.40 23.58
C SER A 134 -5.28 -18.82 22.53
N THR A 135 -4.02 -18.66 22.90
CA THR A 135 -2.88 -18.39 22.03
C THR A 135 -2.18 -19.68 21.57
N SER A 136 -2.84 -20.54 20.79
CA SER A 136 -2.18 -21.76 20.28
C SER A 136 -2.34 -22.05 18.79
N GLN A 137 -3.26 -21.37 18.10
CA GLN A 137 -3.38 -21.55 16.65
C GLN A 137 -2.42 -20.58 15.94
N PRO A 138 -1.62 -21.06 14.97
CA PRO A 138 -0.77 -20.18 14.17
C PRO A 138 -1.65 -19.17 13.43
N PRO A 139 -1.13 -17.96 13.16
CA PRO A 139 -1.89 -16.97 12.42
C PRO A 139 -2.31 -17.55 11.06
N PRO A 140 -3.46 -17.13 10.52
CA PRO A 140 -4.00 -17.67 9.28
C PRO A 140 -3.22 -17.23 8.05
N PHE A 141 -2.52 -16.10 8.16
CA PHE A 141 -1.60 -15.58 7.17
C PHE A 141 -0.22 -15.44 7.79
N ASP A 142 0.79 -15.68 6.97
CA ASP A 142 2.19 -15.48 7.32
C ASP A 142 2.60 -14.01 7.12
N LEU A 143 1.99 -13.35 6.12
CA LEU A 143 2.35 -12.01 5.67
C LEU A 143 1.13 -11.24 5.14
N VAL A 144 1.05 -9.95 5.48
CA VAL A 144 0.21 -8.97 4.77
C VAL A 144 1.07 -8.21 3.76
N LEU A 145 0.67 -8.22 2.50
CA LEU A 145 1.26 -7.39 1.45
C LEU A 145 0.25 -6.32 1.02
N SER A 146 0.62 -5.05 1.12
CA SER A 146 -0.17 -3.95 0.58
C SER A 146 0.48 -3.35 -0.66
N GLY A 147 -0.20 -3.39 -1.80
CA GLY A 147 0.26 -2.85 -3.08
C GLY A 147 0.35 -3.90 -4.21
N PRO A 148 1.11 -3.64 -5.29
CA PRO A 148 1.92 -2.44 -5.50
C PRO A 148 1.03 -1.24 -5.82
N ASN A 149 1.27 -0.13 -5.12
CA ASN A 149 0.58 1.14 -5.39
C ASN A 149 1.00 1.74 -6.73
N TYR A 150 0.05 2.35 -7.45
CA TYR A 150 0.29 3.14 -8.65
C TYR A 150 0.81 4.53 -8.30
N GLY A 151 2.09 4.58 -7.91
CA GLY A 151 2.77 5.78 -7.47
C GLY A 151 3.71 5.47 -6.32
N ARG A 152 4.63 6.40 -6.04
CA ARG A 152 5.56 6.28 -4.92
C ARG A 152 4.90 6.70 -3.60
N ASN A 153 5.27 6.01 -2.53
CA ASN A 153 5.02 6.42 -1.14
C ASN A 153 6.38 6.64 -0.48
N SER A 154 7.03 7.74 -0.86
CA SER A 154 8.36 8.13 -0.38
C SER A 154 8.32 9.54 0.23
N GLY A 155 8.92 9.72 1.39
CA GLY A 155 8.81 10.93 2.21
C GLY A 155 7.63 10.86 3.19
N LEU A 156 7.85 11.44 4.38
CA LEU A 156 6.95 11.36 5.53
C LEU A 156 5.51 11.79 5.21
N ALA A 157 5.33 12.94 4.56
CA ALA A 157 4.00 13.46 4.24
C ALA A 157 3.19 12.53 3.33
N PHE A 158 3.83 11.90 2.32
CA PHE A 158 3.14 10.92 1.47
C PHE A 158 2.87 9.62 2.23
N CYS A 159 3.84 9.12 2.98
CA CYS A 159 3.68 7.92 3.80
C CYS A 159 2.55 8.05 4.82
N LEU A 160 2.43 9.20 5.50
CA LEU A 160 1.37 9.45 6.48
C LEU A 160 -0.03 9.55 5.84
N SER A 161 -0.11 9.96 4.58
CA SER A 161 -1.36 9.97 3.81
C SER A 161 -1.64 8.64 3.08
N SER A 162 -0.68 7.72 3.01
CA SER A 162 -0.75 6.52 2.17
C SER A 162 -1.75 5.49 2.71
N GLY A 163 -2.72 5.11 1.88
CA GLY A 163 -3.60 3.97 2.14
C GLY A 163 -2.84 2.65 2.07
N THR A 164 -1.87 2.53 1.17
CA THR A 164 -0.99 1.37 1.05
C THR A 164 -0.19 1.12 2.33
N LEU A 165 0.47 2.15 2.87
CA LEU A 165 1.22 2.01 4.12
C LEU A 165 0.26 1.80 5.31
N GLY A 166 -0.88 2.50 5.34
CA GLY A 166 -1.91 2.34 6.36
C GLY A 166 -2.44 0.91 6.47
N ALA A 167 -2.72 0.26 5.34
CA ALA A 167 -3.13 -1.14 5.30
C ALA A 167 -2.05 -2.09 5.88
N ALA A 168 -0.79 -1.90 5.50
CA ALA A 168 0.31 -2.70 6.05
C ALA A 168 0.49 -2.47 7.57
N LEU A 169 0.38 -1.22 8.04
CA LEU A 169 0.43 -0.87 9.46
C LEU A 169 -0.71 -1.53 10.24
N ALA A 170 -1.93 -1.58 9.66
CA ALA A 170 -3.05 -2.27 10.27
C ALA A 170 -2.77 -3.77 10.47
N GLY A 171 -2.15 -4.43 9.48
CA GLY A 171 -1.69 -5.81 9.62
C GLY A 171 -0.64 -5.96 10.72
N ALA A 172 0.33 -5.05 10.79
CA ALA A 172 1.40 -5.09 11.79
C ALA A 172 0.85 -4.94 13.22
N LEU A 173 -0.15 -4.08 13.42
CA LEU A 173 -0.83 -3.89 14.71
C LEU A 173 -1.63 -5.11 15.17
N THR A 174 -1.86 -6.10 14.30
CA THR A 174 -2.49 -7.38 14.66
C THR A 174 -1.46 -8.48 14.97
N GLY A 175 -0.16 -8.17 14.93
CA GLY A 175 0.92 -9.13 15.14
C GLY A 175 1.36 -9.91 13.90
N ILE A 176 0.85 -9.55 12.71
CA ILE A 176 1.25 -10.16 11.43
C ILE A 176 2.35 -9.32 10.79
N LYS A 177 3.39 -9.97 10.27
CA LYS A 177 4.44 -9.30 9.47
C LYS A 177 3.80 -8.65 8.25
N SER A 178 4.19 -7.40 7.97
CA SER A 178 3.56 -6.62 6.90
C SER A 178 4.54 -5.88 6.02
N ILE A 179 4.30 -5.84 4.72
CA ILE A 179 5.11 -5.07 3.77
C ILE A 179 4.19 -4.20 2.92
N SER A 180 4.55 -2.92 2.76
CA SER A 180 3.92 -2.06 1.75
C SER A 180 4.83 -1.95 0.53
N VAL A 181 4.23 -1.96 -0.67
CA VAL A 181 4.92 -1.94 -1.95
C VAL A 181 4.37 -0.79 -2.79
N SER A 182 5.25 0.00 -3.38
CA SER A 182 4.88 1.17 -4.18
C SER A 182 5.76 1.29 -5.41
N TYR A 183 5.15 1.41 -6.59
CA TYR A 183 5.88 1.53 -7.85
C TYR A 183 5.92 3.00 -8.28
N ALA A 184 7.13 3.57 -8.30
CA ALA A 184 7.34 4.95 -8.67
C ALA A 184 7.35 5.11 -10.19
N HIS A 185 6.38 5.86 -10.70
CA HIS A 185 6.32 6.31 -12.10
C HIS A 185 6.90 7.71 -12.22
N PHE A 186 7.47 8.02 -13.39
CA PHE A 186 8.14 9.29 -13.63
C PHE A 186 7.60 9.94 -14.89
N GLN A 187 6.98 11.12 -14.76
CA GLN A 187 6.62 11.95 -15.92
C GLN A 187 7.86 12.46 -16.66
N LYS A 188 8.89 12.81 -15.90
CA LYS A 188 10.22 13.17 -16.39
C LYS A 188 11.25 12.30 -15.70
N VAL A 189 12.14 11.67 -16.47
CA VAL A 189 13.20 10.83 -15.93
C VAL A 189 14.11 11.66 -15.01
N PRO A 190 14.27 11.29 -13.74
CA PRO A 190 15.20 11.95 -12.84
C PRO A 190 16.64 11.91 -13.36
N GLU A 191 17.41 12.97 -13.14
CA GLU A 191 18.81 13.08 -13.59
C GLU A 191 19.67 11.92 -13.05
N GLY A 192 19.41 11.49 -11.82
CA GLY A 192 20.09 10.35 -11.20
C GLY A 192 20.00 9.07 -12.02
N ILE A 193 18.85 8.83 -12.66
CA ILE A 193 18.61 7.67 -13.55
C ILE A 193 19.32 7.86 -14.90
N GLN A 194 19.30 9.08 -15.45
CA GLN A 194 19.89 9.41 -16.76
C GLN A 194 21.41 9.21 -16.81
N ARG A 195 22.12 9.38 -15.68
CA ARG A 195 23.59 9.22 -15.59
C ARG A 195 24.10 7.81 -15.94
N GLY A 196 23.20 6.81 -16.04
CA GLY A 196 23.54 5.40 -16.17
C GLY A 196 23.96 4.87 -17.55
N LYS A 197 23.75 5.58 -18.68
CA LYS A 197 24.25 5.27 -20.06
C LYS A 197 23.62 6.24 -21.07
N LYS A 198 24.27 6.48 -22.22
CA LYS A 198 23.67 7.16 -23.40
C LYS A 198 22.48 6.36 -23.93
N ARG A 199 21.29 6.49 -23.33
CA ARG A 199 20.04 5.89 -23.83
C ARG A 199 18.95 6.94 -23.93
N LYS A 200 18.18 6.86 -25.02
CA LYS A 200 17.18 7.87 -25.43
C LYS A 200 15.98 7.82 -24.48
N ALA A 201 15.31 8.96 -24.30
CA ALA A 201 14.13 9.16 -23.45
C ALA A 201 12.94 8.19 -23.68
N LYS A 202 12.99 7.36 -24.72
CA LYS A 202 11.95 6.37 -25.07
C LYS A 202 11.84 5.18 -24.09
N ASP A 203 12.80 5.01 -23.18
CA ASP A 203 12.85 3.90 -22.23
C ASP A 203 12.24 4.23 -20.84
N VAL A 204 11.68 5.43 -20.67
CA VAL A 204 10.85 5.83 -19.52
C VAL A 204 9.63 6.52 -20.09
N ALA A 205 8.63 5.71 -20.42
CA ALA A 205 7.31 6.21 -20.77
C ALA A 205 6.53 6.54 -19.47
N PRO A 206 5.57 7.48 -19.50
CA PRO A 206 4.69 7.79 -18.38
C PRO A 206 3.89 6.57 -17.88
N SER A 207 3.77 5.53 -18.70
CA SER A 207 3.46 4.15 -18.30
C SER A 207 4.69 3.27 -18.59
N ALA A 208 5.25 2.64 -17.55
CA ALA A 208 6.33 1.67 -17.74
C ALA A 208 5.90 0.58 -18.76
N PRO A 209 6.75 0.20 -19.74
CA PRO A 209 6.44 -0.92 -20.63
C PRO A 209 6.10 -2.18 -19.82
N ARG A 210 5.22 -3.05 -20.35
CA ARG A 210 4.77 -4.27 -19.66
C ARG A 210 5.95 -5.13 -19.20
N GLU A 211 7.02 -5.22 -20.00
CA GLU A 211 8.23 -5.97 -19.65
C GLU A 211 8.93 -5.41 -18.41
N LEU A 212 8.90 -4.08 -18.23
CA LEU A 212 9.52 -3.44 -17.07
C LEU A 212 8.70 -3.66 -15.80
N ALA A 213 7.37 -3.63 -15.91
CA ALA A 213 6.48 -3.99 -14.80
C ALA A 213 6.68 -5.46 -14.38
N GLN A 214 6.90 -6.37 -15.34
CA GLN A 214 7.22 -7.76 -15.03
C GLN A 214 8.55 -7.89 -14.25
N VAL A 215 9.62 -7.23 -14.71
CA VAL A 215 10.91 -7.20 -13.99
C VAL A 215 10.73 -6.64 -12.58
N ALA A 216 9.92 -5.59 -12.42
CA ALA A 216 9.61 -5.02 -11.11
C ALA A 216 8.89 -6.02 -10.20
N ASN A 217 7.90 -6.76 -10.72
CA ASN A 217 7.17 -7.78 -9.97
C ASN A 217 8.11 -8.90 -9.50
N GLU A 218 8.90 -9.47 -10.41
CA GLU A 218 9.84 -10.55 -10.10
C GLU A 218 10.88 -10.13 -9.05
N LEU A 219 11.45 -8.93 -9.21
CA LEU A 219 12.39 -8.36 -8.24
C LEU A 219 11.72 -8.11 -6.90
N THR A 220 10.51 -7.56 -6.90
CA THR A 220 9.78 -7.25 -5.67
C THR A 220 9.45 -8.51 -4.87
N VAL A 221 9.02 -9.59 -5.53
CA VAL A 221 8.77 -10.85 -4.81
C VAL A 221 10.05 -11.41 -4.19
N GLN A 222 11.19 -11.33 -4.89
CA GLN A 222 12.48 -11.74 -4.32
C GLN A 222 12.87 -10.90 -3.08
N ILE A 223 12.62 -9.58 -3.11
CA ILE A 223 12.85 -8.72 -1.96
C ILE A 223 11.92 -9.09 -0.81
N VAL A 224 10.62 -9.33 -1.08
CA VAL A 224 9.64 -9.77 -0.09
C VAL A 224 10.07 -11.07 0.60
N GLU A 225 10.46 -12.09 -0.15
CA GLU A 225 10.93 -13.37 0.41
C GLU A 225 12.18 -13.19 1.28
N ARG A 226 13.12 -12.34 0.82
CA ARG A 226 14.34 -12.05 1.59
C ARG A 226 14.01 -11.34 2.90
N LEU A 227 13.16 -10.33 2.87
CA LEU A 227 12.73 -9.61 4.08
C LEU A 227 11.97 -10.53 5.03
N TYR A 228 11.09 -11.39 4.51
CA TYR A 228 10.32 -12.33 5.32
C TYR A 228 11.23 -13.32 6.07
N SER A 229 12.18 -13.92 5.35
CA SER A 229 13.12 -14.92 5.91
C SER A 229 14.15 -14.34 6.87
N GLN A 230 14.42 -13.03 6.78
CA GLN A 230 15.41 -12.32 7.61
C GLN A 230 14.77 -11.14 8.33
N TRP A 231 13.54 -11.32 8.84
CA TRP A 231 12.81 -10.26 9.49
C TRP A 231 13.54 -9.76 10.73
N GLU A 232 13.75 -8.44 10.83
CA GLU A 232 14.46 -7.83 11.95
C GLU A 232 13.54 -7.59 13.14
N ASP A 233 14.08 -7.78 14.35
CA ASP A 233 13.35 -7.50 15.59
C ASP A 233 12.95 -6.03 15.68
N GLY A 234 11.71 -5.78 16.14
CA GLY A 234 11.16 -4.43 16.29
C GLY A 234 10.64 -3.78 15.02
N VAL A 235 10.89 -4.35 13.83
CA VAL A 235 10.30 -3.85 12.58
C VAL A 235 8.86 -4.35 12.46
N GLY A 236 7.92 -3.42 12.40
CA GLY A 236 6.50 -3.73 12.20
C GLY A 236 6.15 -3.87 10.71
N VAL A 237 6.65 -2.95 9.89
CA VAL A 237 6.41 -2.89 8.45
C VAL A 237 7.72 -2.60 7.71
N TYR A 238 7.96 -3.29 6.60
CA TYR A 238 8.91 -2.82 5.59
C TYR A 238 8.16 -2.07 4.48
N GLY A 239 8.56 -0.83 4.20
CA GLY A 239 8.08 -0.08 3.04
C GLY A 239 9.06 -0.20 1.88
N ILE A 240 8.59 -0.73 0.74
CA ILE A 240 9.37 -0.89 -0.49
C ILE A 240 8.89 0.13 -1.52
N ASN A 241 9.80 0.96 -2.02
CA ASN A 241 9.56 1.78 -3.19
C ASN A 241 10.45 1.34 -4.35
N VAL A 242 9.85 0.97 -5.48
CA VAL A 242 10.54 0.47 -6.67
C VAL A 242 10.48 1.53 -7.77
N PRO A 243 11.61 2.02 -8.29
CA PRO A 243 11.61 2.93 -9.43
C PRO A 243 11.35 2.15 -10.71
N LEU A 244 10.21 2.38 -11.37
CA LEU A 244 9.94 1.77 -12.66
C LEU A 244 10.77 2.45 -13.75
N ALA A 245 12.04 2.05 -13.82
CA ALA A 245 13.02 2.52 -14.78
C ALA A 245 13.94 1.37 -15.22
N TRP A 246 14.67 1.56 -16.32
CA TRP A 246 15.59 0.55 -16.86
C TRP A 246 16.67 0.07 -15.88
N THR A 247 16.93 0.81 -14.80
CA THR A 247 17.86 0.45 -13.73
C THR A 247 17.46 -0.84 -13.02
N LEU A 248 16.21 -1.28 -13.11
CA LEU A 248 15.77 -2.56 -12.54
C LEU A 248 16.39 -3.78 -13.23
N LYS A 249 16.98 -3.64 -14.42
CA LYS A 249 17.73 -4.72 -15.08
C LYS A 249 19.04 -5.06 -14.36
N GLU A 250 19.60 -4.10 -13.63
CA GLU A 250 20.81 -4.25 -12.80
C GLU A 250 20.52 -3.57 -11.45
N PRO A 251 19.59 -4.13 -10.64
CA PRO A 251 18.97 -3.39 -9.55
C PRO A 251 19.95 -3.18 -8.40
N LYS A 252 19.91 -1.98 -7.81
CA LYS A 252 20.51 -1.70 -6.51
C LYS A 252 19.40 -1.47 -5.50
N VAL A 253 19.48 -2.17 -4.38
CA VAL A 253 18.51 -2.11 -3.28
C VAL A 253 19.21 -1.50 -2.07
N TYR A 254 18.64 -0.43 -1.50
CA TYR A 254 19.20 0.26 -0.35
C TYR A 254 18.23 0.22 0.82
N TRP A 255 18.80 0.01 2.01
CA TRP A 255 18.16 0.44 3.24
C TRP A 255 18.15 1.96 3.28
N THR A 256 16.98 2.54 3.52
CA THR A 256 16.79 4.00 3.50
C THR A 256 16.08 4.48 4.76
N ARG A 257 16.36 5.73 5.12
CA ARG A 257 15.50 6.50 6.03
C ARG A 257 14.35 7.12 5.25
N MET A 258 13.21 7.31 5.91
CA MET A 258 12.15 8.12 5.33
C MET A 258 12.58 9.60 5.32
N TRP A 259 12.48 10.29 4.19
CA TRP A 259 12.73 11.72 4.17
C TRP A 259 11.67 12.46 4.99
N ALA A 260 12.08 13.39 5.87
CA ALA A 260 11.20 14.14 6.77
C ALA A 260 10.43 15.29 6.05
N SER A 261 9.67 14.95 5.01
CA SER A 261 8.88 15.91 4.23
C SER A 261 7.65 16.42 5.00
N THR A 262 7.19 17.62 4.67
CA THR A 262 5.99 18.25 5.25
C THR A 262 4.90 18.47 4.20
N TYR A 263 3.67 18.74 4.64
CA TYR A 263 2.59 19.13 3.73
C TYR A 263 2.76 20.59 3.30
N PRO A 264 2.75 20.88 1.98
CA PRO A 264 2.57 22.23 1.47
C PRO A 264 1.06 22.56 1.46
N ARG A 265 0.67 23.58 0.71
CA ARG A 265 -0.74 23.84 0.44
C ARG A 265 -1.35 22.66 -0.34
N LEU A 266 -2.37 22.03 0.26
CA LEU A 266 -3.09 20.90 -0.34
C LEU A 266 -4.39 21.31 -1.04
N PHE A 267 -4.97 22.46 -0.70
CA PHE A 267 -6.27 22.91 -1.20
C PHE A 267 -6.19 24.29 -1.84
N SER A 268 -6.99 24.50 -2.88
CA SER A 268 -7.07 25.76 -3.63
C SER A 268 -8.52 26.21 -3.78
N LEU A 269 -8.76 27.52 -3.79
CA LEU A 269 -10.07 28.10 -4.10
C LEU A 269 -10.50 27.76 -5.53
N VAL A 270 -11.73 27.28 -5.69
CA VAL A 270 -12.35 27.09 -7.01
C VAL A 270 -12.85 28.44 -7.51
N GLN A 271 -12.30 28.91 -8.63
CA GLN A 271 -12.73 30.16 -9.26
C GLN A 271 -14.10 29.96 -9.94
N PRO A 272 -15.01 30.96 -9.93
CA PRO A 272 -16.40 30.82 -10.42
C PRO A 272 -16.56 30.41 -11.90
N SER A 273 -15.49 30.40 -12.69
CA SER A 273 -15.51 30.20 -14.14
C SER A 273 -15.18 28.77 -14.59
N SER A 274 -14.92 27.82 -13.69
CA SER A 274 -14.69 26.43 -14.08
C SER A 274 -15.96 25.60 -13.95
N THR A 275 -16.51 25.20 -15.09
CA THR A 275 -17.47 24.11 -15.22
C THR A 275 -16.84 22.82 -14.70
N SER A 276 -16.86 22.61 -13.38
CA SER A 276 -16.46 21.34 -12.77
C SER A 276 -17.68 20.69 -12.13
N SER A 277 -18.20 19.68 -12.82
CA SER A 277 -19.11 18.69 -12.25
C SER A 277 -18.35 17.83 -11.24
N SER A 278 -18.34 18.24 -9.98
CA SER A 278 -18.04 17.34 -8.87
C SER A 278 -19.12 17.50 -7.80
N THR A 279 -20.14 16.65 -7.90
CA THR A 279 -21.04 16.33 -6.79
C THR A 279 -20.21 15.76 -5.65
N GLY A 280 -19.86 16.60 -4.68
CA GLY A 280 -19.24 16.17 -3.44
C GLY A 280 -20.20 15.30 -2.64
N SER A 281 -19.69 14.12 -2.26
CA SER A 281 -20.06 13.31 -1.09
C SER A 281 -21.31 13.80 -0.33
N THR A 282 -22.40 13.03 -0.44
CA THR A 282 -23.50 13.09 0.53
C THR A 282 -22.98 12.64 1.89
N SER A 283 -22.44 13.56 2.68
CA SER A 283 -22.18 13.26 4.09
C SER A 283 -23.52 13.04 4.77
N ASN A 284 -23.73 11.86 5.34
CA ASN A 284 -24.97 11.46 6.03
C ASN A 284 -25.28 12.28 7.31
N HIS A 285 -24.57 13.38 7.55
CA HIS A 285 -24.68 14.21 8.76
C HIS A 285 -24.99 15.69 8.49
N LEU A 286 -25.26 16.10 7.25
CA LEU A 286 -25.76 17.45 7.02
C LEU A 286 -27.23 17.53 7.45
N PRO A 287 -27.61 18.44 8.38
CA PRO A 287 -29.02 18.68 8.66
C PRO A 287 -29.71 19.22 7.41
N SER A 288 -31.00 18.92 7.24
CA SER A 288 -31.80 19.38 6.09
C SER A 288 -31.85 20.90 5.96
N SER A 289 -31.59 21.63 7.05
CA SER A 289 -31.50 23.09 7.10
C SER A 289 -30.14 23.67 6.74
N ALA A 290 -29.11 22.84 6.47
CA ALA A 290 -27.77 23.33 6.18
C ALA A 290 -27.74 24.15 4.87
N PRO A 291 -27.24 25.40 4.89
CA PRO A 291 -27.12 26.21 3.69
C PRO A 291 -26.05 25.64 2.75
N LYS A 292 -26.21 25.87 1.45
CA LYS A 292 -25.19 25.52 0.45
C LYS A 292 -23.93 26.39 0.65
N PRO A 293 -22.72 25.81 0.62
CA PRO A 293 -21.50 26.59 0.74
C PRO A 293 -21.31 27.49 -0.49
N SER A 294 -21.02 28.77 -0.25
CA SER A 294 -20.68 29.74 -1.31
C SER A 294 -19.21 29.71 -1.71
N THR A 295 -18.35 29.20 -0.82
CA THR A 295 -16.90 29.05 -1.02
C THR A 295 -16.59 27.57 -1.18
N ILE A 296 -15.94 27.21 -2.28
CA ILE A 296 -15.58 25.83 -2.59
C ILE A 296 -14.05 25.75 -2.72
N LEU A 297 -13.44 24.82 -1.97
CA LEU A 297 -12.04 24.46 -2.08
C LEU A 297 -11.93 23.11 -2.77
N SER A 298 -10.95 22.94 -3.65
CA SER A 298 -10.62 21.65 -4.26
C SER A 298 -9.25 21.17 -3.82
N PHE A 299 -9.10 19.85 -3.71
CA PHE A 299 -7.80 19.23 -3.45
C PHE A 299 -6.89 19.45 -4.66
N LYS A 300 -5.84 20.23 -4.48
CA LYS A 300 -4.87 20.64 -5.51
C LYS A 300 -3.51 20.90 -4.84
N PRO A 301 -2.74 19.85 -4.55
CA PRO A 301 -1.49 19.96 -3.80
C PRO A 301 -0.37 20.63 -4.61
N GLU A 302 0.41 21.49 -3.94
CA GLU A 302 1.62 22.08 -4.50
C GLU A 302 2.80 21.10 -4.44
N MET A 303 2.99 20.34 -5.52
CA MET A 303 3.89 19.18 -5.53
C MET A 303 5.39 19.51 -5.33
N THR A 304 5.86 20.71 -5.67
CA THR A 304 7.30 21.04 -5.69
C THR A 304 8.00 20.77 -4.36
N GLY A 305 7.37 21.13 -3.23
CA GLY A 305 7.93 20.93 -1.88
C GLY A 305 7.77 19.52 -1.32
N MET A 306 6.97 18.66 -1.95
CA MET A 306 6.76 17.27 -1.50
C MET A 306 7.61 16.25 -2.21
N LEU A 307 8.24 16.62 -3.33
CA LEU A 307 8.91 15.66 -4.20
C LEU A 307 10.41 15.54 -3.98
N SER A 308 11.06 16.54 -3.36
CA SER A 308 12.52 16.57 -3.17
C SER A 308 12.92 17.36 -1.91
N PRO A 309 14.00 16.94 -1.20
CA PRO A 309 14.62 17.69 -0.11
C PRO A 309 15.05 19.11 -0.48
N ILE A 310 14.98 20.00 0.51
CA ILE A 310 15.59 21.34 0.44
C ILE A 310 17.12 21.15 0.37
N GLY A 311 17.79 21.92 -0.50
CA GLY A 311 19.23 21.73 -0.76
C GLY A 311 19.57 20.55 -1.67
N GLY A 312 18.58 19.79 -2.14
CA GLY A 312 18.74 18.73 -3.13
C GLY A 312 19.04 17.34 -2.55
N LEU A 313 19.16 16.35 -3.43
CA LEU A 313 19.26 14.93 -3.04
C LEU A 313 20.60 14.55 -2.41
N GLU A 314 21.67 15.28 -2.74
CA GLU A 314 23.02 15.02 -2.22
C GLU A 314 23.34 15.82 -0.95
N SER A 315 22.37 16.56 -0.40
CA SER A 315 22.52 17.24 0.89
C SER A 315 22.55 16.25 2.05
N GLU A 316 22.99 16.70 3.22
CA GLU A 316 22.92 15.93 4.48
C GLU A 316 21.49 15.50 4.81
N GLU A 317 20.48 16.29 4.46
CA GLU A 317 19.06 15.94 4.67
C GLU A 317 18.52 14.98 3.61
N GLY A 318 19.06 15.02 2.39
CA GLY A 318 18.59 14.23 1.27
C GLY A 318 19.24 12.85 1.15
N ARG A 319 20.55 12.75 1.35
CA ARG A 319 21.30 11.52 1.06
C ARG A 319 20.85 10.36 1.97
N GLY A 320 20.74 9.17 1.39
CA GLY A 320 20.30 7.96 2.10
C GLY A 320 18.80 7.90 2.42
N THR A 321 18.02 8.89 1.95
CA THR A 321 16.56 8.84 2.05
C THR A 321 15.92 7.95 0.98
N ASP A 322 14.68 7.56 1.21
CA ASP A 322 13.82 6.87 0.24
C ASP A 322 13.65 7.68 -1.06
N VAL A 323 13.48 9.00 -0.96
CA VAL A 323 13.44 9.89 -2.12
C VAL A 323 14.77 9.92 -2.87
N TRP A 324 15.90 9.99 -2.17
CA TRP A 324 17.22 9.95 -2.80
C TRP A 324 17.45 8.65 -3.58
N ALA A 325 17.08 7.50 -3.00
CA ALA A 325 17.22 6.22 -3.66
C ALA A 325 16.38 6.16 -4.95
N LEU A 326 15.09 6.52 -4.88
CA LEU A 326 14.19 6.51 -6.03
C LEU A 326 14.66 7.44 -7.16
N MET A 327 15.09 8.66 -6.82
CA MET A 327 15.55 9.64 -7.81
C MET A 327 16.88 9.24 -8.47
N ASN A 328 17.62 8.31 -7.86
CA ASN A 328 18.80 7.68 -8.45
C ASN A 328 18.52 6.34 -9.12
N GLY A 329 17.24 5.92 -9.20
CA GLY A 329 16.84 4.67 -9.85
C GLY A 329 17.15 3.43 -9.02
N PHE A 330 17.32 3.58 -7.70
CA PHE A 330 17.51 2.49 -6.76
C PHE A 330 16.22 2.12 -6.05
N VAL A 331 16.07 0.84 -5.71
CA VAL A 331 14.98 0.37 -4.85
C VAL A 331 15.25 0.83 -3.43
N SER A 332 14.26 1.44 -2.81
CA SER A 332 14.28 1.85 -1.41
C SER A 332 13.55 0.84 -0.55
N VAL A 333 14.17 0.44 0.56
CA VAL A 333 13.53 -0.35 1.63
C VAL A 333 13.67 0.40 2.94
N THR A 334 12.54 0.78 3.53
CA THR A 334 12.46 1.55 4.76
C THR A 334 11.87 0.69 5.88
N ARG A 335 12.52 0.67 7.04
CA ARG A 335 11.99 0.04 8.26
C ARG A 335 11.00 0.97 8.93
N VAL A 336 9.79 0.49 9.21
CA VAL A 336 8.72 1.27 9.84
C VAL A 336 8.19 0.48 11.03
N GLN A 337 7.86 1.20 12.10
CA GLN A 337 7.20 0.63 13.26
C GLN A 337 5.81 1.26 13.39
N ALA A 338 4.80 0.43 13.64
CA ALA A 338 3.43 0.89 13.86
C ALA A 338 3.27 1.42 15.29
N ARG A 339 3.95 2.52 15.62
CA ARG A 339 3.82 3.20 16.92
C ARG A 339 3.89 4.70 16.76
N TYR A 340 3.06 5.40 17.52
CA TYR A 340 3.36 6.77 17.91
C TYR A 340 4.22 6.70 19.16
N ALA A 341 5.52 6.92 19.01
CA ALA A 341 6.43 7.02 20.14
C ALA A 341 6.42 8.44 20.70
N GLU A 342 6.63 8.59 22.01
CA GLU A 342 6.94 9.88 22.61
C GLU A 342 8.20 10.46 21.94
N CYS A 343 8.23 11.77 21.71
CA CYS A 343 9.51 12.42 21.42
C CYS A 343 10.41 12.15 22.62
N GLU A 344 11.56 11.51 22.40
CA GLU A 344 12.52 11.29 23.48
C GLU A 344 12.85 12.65 24.09
N LEU A 345 12.39 12.88 25.32
CA LEU A 345 12.83 14.02 26.10
C LEU A 345 14.33 13.81 26.31
N GLN A 346 15.15 14.80 25.96
CA GLN A 346 16.52 14.89 26.46
C GLN A 346 16.47 15.20 27.96
N ALA A 347 15.90 14.30 28.75
CA ALA A 347 15.93 14.36 30.20
C ALA A 347 17.12 13.52 30.63
N GLU A 348 18.29 14.17 30.68
CA GLU A 348 19.41 13.64 31.43
C GLU A 348 18.96 13.45 32.90
N GLY A 349 18.89 12.20 33.35
CA GLY A 349 19.13 11.86 34.75
C GLY A 349 17.98 11.89 35.77
N GLU A 350 16.78 12.40 35.49
CA GLU A 350 15.79 12.63 36.56
C GLU A 350 14.53 11.72 36.54
N GLY A 351 14.63 10.41 36.30
CA GLY A 351 13.54 9.46 36.63
C GLY A 351 12.10 9.90 36.25
N MET A 352 11.10 9.56 37.09
CA MET A 352 9.71 10.01 36.91
C MET A 352 9.48 11.44 37.43
N GLU A 353 10.34 11.93 38.32
CA GLU A 353 10.24 13.28 38.90
C GLU A 353 10.60 14.39 37.92
N GLY A 354 11.57 14.17 37.04
CA GLY A 354 11.92 15.07 35.92
C GLY A 354 10.89 15.07 34.80
N ARG A 355 9.96 14.09 34.78
CA ARG A 355 8.77 14.10 33.93
C ARG A 355 7.62 14.91 34.54
N ARG A 356 7.75 15.41 35.78
CA ARG A 356 6.73 16.22 36.44
C ARG A 356 6.73 17.63 35.85
N TRP A 357 5.73 17.91 35.01
CA TRP A 357 5.44 19.28 34.59
C TRP A 357 5.04 20.12 35.82
N ARG A 358 5.78 21.19 36.09
CA ARG A 358 5.42 22.19 37.11
C ARG A 358 4.74 23.36 36.39
N LEU A 359 3.52 23.69 36.83
CA LEU A 359 2.74 24.83 36.36
C LEU A 359 3.26 26.14 36.93
#